data_AF-A0A3G1KV97-F1
#
_entry.id   AF-A0A3G1KV97-F1
#
_cell.length_a   1.000
_cell.length_b   1.000
_cell.length_c   1.000
_cell.angle_alpha   90.00
_cell.angle_beta   90.00
_cell.angle_gamma   90.00
#
_symmetry.space_group_name_H-M   'P 1'
#
loop_
_entity.id
_entity.type
_entity.pdbx_description
1 polymer ?
#
loop_
_entity_poly.entity_id
_entity_poly.type
_entity_poly.pdbx_seq_one_letter_code
_entity_poly.pdbx_strand_id
1 'polypeptide(L)'
;MKKITIVFSLICILILCTVAVYAKEAPKDNDVTLINNAEITDVDQLFLRAKNGITDCDVKPFIKNEKAFLRSQGDSKELQTYSTAQVLKETKKQNGSTEKTIAVTTFVIVPLGGGSYNDEKPDSTGAVVAYSTRYWSTITDSVNNTCYLLTRASGGWRIEDAQVSLSSRKVIYNCNGAGADGGPAVTTQHVTKTPTSNTFSYSTGFTKYVCHGFDLGFSVGVSTEVKLTRGTANWYLFFDNFIS
;
A
#
# COMPACT_ATOMS: atom_id res chain seq x y z
N MET A 1 -0.10 -29.43 -69.90
CA MET A 1 -0.52 -29.19 -68.49
C MET A 1 0.21 -28.03 -67.80
N LYS A 2 0.70 -26.99 -68.51
CA LYS A 2 1.40 -25.82 -67.90
C LYS A 2 0.65 -24.47 -68.04
N LYS A 3 -0.46 -24.43 -68.78
CA LYS A 3 -1.24 -23.20 -69.03
C LYS A 3 -2.43 -23.01 -68.09
N ILE A 4 -2.83 -24.05 -67.35
CA ILE A 4 -3.97 -24.01 -66.41
C ILE A 4 -3.53 -23.50 -65.02
N THR A 5 -2.25 -23.68 -64.65
CA THR A 5 -1.73 -23.26 -63.34
C THR A 5 -1.56 -21.74 -63.21
N ILE A 6 -1.40 -21.02 -64.32
CA ILE A 6 -1.21 -19.55 -64.31
C ILE A 6 -2.54 -18.83 -64.04
N VAL A 7 -3.67 -19.39 -64.49
CA VAL A 7 -5.00 -18.76 -64.32
C VAL A 7 -5.50 -18.89 -62.87
N PHE A 8 -5.20 -20.00 -62.19
CA PHE A 8 -5.55 -20.16 -60.77
C PHE A 8 -4.70 -19.28 -59.84
N SER A 9 -3.46 -18.96 -60.21
CA SER A 9 -2.59 -18.06 -59.43
C SER A 9 -3.06 -16.60 -59.49
N LEU A 10 -3.61 -16.14 -60.63
CA LEU A 10 -4.15 -14.79 -60.75
C LEU A 10 -5.46 -14.57 -59.97
N ILE A 11 -6.29 -15.62 -59.85
CA ILE A 11 -7.56 -15.54 -59.11
C ILE A 11 -7.32 -15.44 -57.59
N CYS A 12 -6.28 -16.09 -57.06
CA CYS A 12 -5.92 -15.97 -55.65
C CYS A 12 -5.35 -14.59 -55.27
N ILE A 13 -4.72 -13.88 -56.22
CA ILE A 13 -4.15 -12.54 -55.97
C ILE A 13 -5.23 -11.44 -56.01
N LEU A 14 -6.33 -11.63 -56.76
CA LEU A 14 -7.44 -10.67 -56.82
C LEU A 14 -8.38 -10.69 -55.61
N ILE A 15 -8.30 -11.71 -54.73
CA ILE A 15 -9.08 -11.79 -53.48
C ILE A 15 -8.38 -11.06 -52.33
N LEU A 16 -7.14 -10.59 -52.51
CA LEU A 16 -6.38 -9.83 -51.50
C LEU A 16 -6.64 -8.33 -51.52
N CYS A 17 -7.53 -7.83 -52.40
CA CYS A 17 -7.87 -6.42 -52.45
C CYS A 17 -9.01 -6.07 -51.48
N THR A 18 -8.58 -5.42 -50.39
CA THR A 18 -9.30 -4.38 -49.65
C THR A 18 -10.56 -4.82 -48.88
N VAL A 19 -10.38 -5.62 -47.84
CA VAL A 19 -11.12 -5.28 -46.62
C VAL A 19 -10.56 -3.95 -46.14
N ALA A 20 -11.38 -2.90 -46.24
CA ALA A 20 -11.09 -1.66 -45.55
C ALA A 20 -11.03 -1.99 -44.06
N VAL A 21 -9.81 -2.16 -43.52
CA VAL A 21 -9.58 -2.15 -42.08
C VAL A 21 -9.88 -0.73 -41.65
N TYR A 22 -11.13 -0.49 -41.28
CA TYR A 22 -11.46 0.71 -40.53
C TYR A 22 -10.75 0.57 -39.19
N ALA A 23 -9.58 1.19 -39.08
CA ALA A 23 -9.03 1.55 -37.79
C ALA A 23 -10.05 2.48 -37.14
N LYS A 24 -10.95 1.92 -36.33
CA LYS A 24 -11.75 2.69 -35.39
C LYS A 24 -10.72 3.44 -34.55
N GLU A 25 -10.68 4.76 -34.68
CA GLU A 25 -9.88 5.59 -33.77
C GLU A 25 -10.16 5.07 -32.36
N ALA A 26 -9.10 4.65 -31.66
CA ALA A 26 -9.23 4.38 -30.24
C ALA A 26 -9.92 5.62 -29.65
N PRO A 27 -11.02 5.45 -28.88
CA PRO A 27 -11.68 6.59 -28.28
C PRO A 27 -10.60 7.45 -27.64
N LYS A 28 -10.52 8.73 -28.02
CA LYS A 28 -9.63 9.67 -27.34
C LYS A 28 -9.88 9.48 -25.85
N ASP A 29 -8.81 9.22 -25.12
CA ASP A 29 -8.84 9.05 -23.68
C ASP A 29 -9.36 10.37 -23.08
N ASN A 30 -10.68 10.45 -22.84
CA ASN A 30 -11.32 11.64 -22.27
C ASN A 30 -11.31 11.56 -20.74
N ASP A 31 -10.36 10.83 -20.18
CA ASP A 31 -10.06 10.82 -18.76
C ASP A 31 -9.76 12.25 -18.29
N VAL A 32 -10.42 12.67 -17.23
CA VAL A 32 -10.23 14.00 -16.64
C VAL A 32 -9.43 13.85 -15.36
N THR A 33 -8.22 14.43 -15.32
CA THR A 33 -7.46 14.54 -14.08
C THR A 33 -8.05 15.65 -13.22
N LEU A 34 -8.54 15.29 -12.04
CA LEU A 34 -9.17 16.21 -11.08
C LEU A 34 -8.16 16.72 -10.04
N ILE A 35 -7.23 15.86 -9.62
CA ILE A 35 -6.20 16.18 -8.61
C ILE A 35 -4.85 15.68 -9.10
N ASN A 36 -3.81 16.48 -8.90
CA ASN A 36 -2.41 16.11 -9.12
C ASN A 36 -1.52 16.91 -8.15
N ASN A 37 -1.37 16.39 -6.92
CA ASN A 37 -0.64 17.03 -5.84
C ASN A 37 0.78 16.46 -5.74
N ALA A 38 1.74 17.31 -5.36
CA ALA A 38 3.05 16.84 -4.94
C ALA A 38 2.94 16.11 -3.60
N GLU A 39 3.72 15.04 -3.44
CA GLU A 39 3.79 14.29 -2.19
C GLU A 39 4.62 15.04 -1.14
N ILE A 40 4.07 15.21 0.06
CA ILE A 40 4.84 15.55 1.26
C ILE A 40 5.52 14.26 1.73
N THR A 41 6.85 14.24 1.71
CA THR A 41 7.67 13.08 2.13
C THR A 41 8.40 13.31 3.44
N ASP A 42 8.43 14.55 3.93
CA ASP A 42 9.06 14.91 5.19
C ASP A 42 8.33 14.26 6.37
N VAL A 43 9.06 13.43 7.12
CA VAL A 43 8.48 12.58 8.17
C VAL A 43 7.93 13.40 9.32
N ASP A 44 8.58 14.50 9.69
CA ASP A 44 8.15 15.35 10.80
C ASP A 44 6.91 16.17 10.44
N GLN A 45 6.82 16.66 9.20
CA GLN A 45 5.60 17.29 8.68
C GLN A 45 4.43 16.31 8.63
N LEU A 46 4.66 15.08 8.15
CA LEU A 46 3.64 14.03 8.13
C LEU A 46 3.18 13.66 9.54
N PHE A 47 4.10 13.59 10.49
CA PHE A 47 3.78 13.32 11.89
C PHE A 47 2.95 14.44 12.51
N LEU A 48 3.29 15.71 12.25
CA LEU A 48 2.52 16.86 12.71
C LEU A 48 1.09 16.85 12.13
N ARG A 49 0.95 16.55 10.83
CA ARG A 49 -0.36 16.38 10.20
C ARG A 49 -1.19 15.30 10.88
N ALA A 50 -0.58 14.13 11.11
CA ALA A 50 -1.23 13.00 11.76
C ALA A 50 -1.71 13.34 13.18
N LYS A 51 -0.86 14.00 13.99
CA LYS A 51 -1.23 14.45 15.35
C LYS A 51 -2.37 15.47 15.38
N ASN A 52 -2.44 16.32 14.35
CA ASN A 52 -3.47 17.35 14.23
C ASN A 52 -4.72 16.89 13.47
N GLY A 53 -4.79 15.62 13.07
CA GLY A 53 -5.91 15.09 12.30
C GLY A 53 -6.06 15.69 10.89
N ILE A 54 -4.99 16.25 10.33
CA ILE A 54 -4.99 16.86 8.99
C ILE A 54 -4.83 15.75 7.95
N THR A 55 -5.87 15.53 7.15
CA THR A 55 -5.90 14.50 6.10
C THR A 55 -6.63 15.00 4.86
N ASP A 56 -6.18 14.60 3.68
CA ASP A 56 -6.77 15.01 2.40
C ASP A 56 -8.05 14.22 2.05
N CYS A 57 -8.23 13.05 2.67
CA CYS A 57 -9.42 12.20 2.49
C CYS A 57 -9.77 11.47 3.79
N ASP A 58 -10.97 10.87 3.84
CA ASP A 58 -11.35 10.00 4.95
C ASP A 58 -10.41 8.79 5.01
N VAL A 59 -9.68 8.69 6.12
CA VAL A 59 -8.71 7.63 6.36
C VAL A 59 -9.35 6.38 6.95
N LYS A 60 -10.55 6.47 7.53
CA LYS A 60 -11.21 5.36 8.23
C LYS A 60 -11.25 4.05 7.44
N PRO A 61 -11.55 4.05 6.12
CA PRO A 61 -11.51 2.82 5.34
C PRO A 61 -10.12 2.17 5.33
N PHE A 62 -9.05 2.96 5.36
CA PHE A 62 -7.67 2.51 5.26
C PHE A 62 -7.06 2.08 6.60
N ILE A 63 -7.61 2.58 7.72
CA ILE A 63 -6.97 2.48 9.04
C ILE A 63 -7.72 1.61 10.04
N LYS A 64 -8.85 1.00 9.66
CA LYS A 64 -9.75 0.27 10.56
C LYS A 64 -9.05 -0.81 11.41
N ASN A 65 -7.98 -1.40 10.90
CA ASN A 65 -7.22 -2.46 11.58
C ASN A 65 -5.75 -2.09 11.79
N GLU A 66 -5.44 -0.80 11.86
CA GLU A 66 -4.11 -0.33 12.27
C GLU A 66 -3.90 -0.65 13.74
N LYS A 67 -2.91 -1.48 14.03
CA LYS A 67 -2.58 -1.89 15.39
C LYS A 67 -1.08 -1.90 15.57
N ALA A 68 -0.64 -1.40 16.73
CA ALA A 68 0.74 -1.50 17.13
C ALA A 68 0.81 -2.15 18.51
N PHE A 69 1.70 -3.12 18.66
CA PHE A 69 1.91 -3.83 19.90
C PHE A 69 3.38 -3.86 20.25
N LEU A 70 3.69 -3.53 21.50
CA LEU A 70 4.99 -3.80 22.08
C LEU A 70 4.89 -5.10 22.87
N ARG A 71 5.81 -6.05 22.64
CA ARG A 71 5.85 -7.33 23.36
C ARG A 71 7.19 -7.54 24.07
N SER A 72 7.14 -8.05 25.30
CA SER A 72 8.33 -8.41 26.09
C SER A 72 7.95 -9.46 27.13
N GLN A 73 8.78 -10.51 27.26
CA GLN A 73 8.64 -11.56 28.30
C GLN A 73 7.24 -12.17 28.48
N GLY A 74 6.44 -12.25 27.40
CA GLY A 74 5.08 -12.79 27.43
C GLY A 74 3.97 -11.75 27.58
N ASP A 75 4.32 -10.52 27.95
CA ASP A 75 3.40 -9.39 28.03
C ASP A 75 3.30 -8.64 26.70
N SER A 76 2.12 -8.08 26.42
CA SER A 76 1.82 -7.30 25.23
C SER A 76 1.06 -6.03 25.61
N LYS A 77 1.52 -4.87 25.12
CA LYS A 77 0.86 -3.58 25.27
C LYS A 77 0.49 -3.02 23.90
N GLU A 78 -0.77 -2.68 23.71
CA GLU A 78 -1.22 -1.93 22.53
C GLU A 78 -0.74 -0.47 22.62
N LEU A 79 -0.24 0.06 21.52
CA LEU A 79 0.27 1.43 21.42
C LEU A 79 -0.68 2.27 20.57
N GLN A 80 -0.81 3.53 20.93
CA GLN A 80 -1.59 4.50 20.16
C GLN A 80 -0.92 4.77 18.81
N THR A 81 -1.73 4.79 17.76
CA THR A 81 -1.32 5.15 16.40
C THR A 81 -1.86 6.52 16.00
N TYR A 82 -1.16 7.17 15.06
CA TYR A 82 -1.54 8.45 14.47
C TYR A 82 -1.40 8.38 12.96
N SER A 83 -2.40 8.81 12.21
CA SER A 83 -2.43 8.61 10.75
C SER A 83 -2.81 9.88 9.99
N THR A 84 -2.22 10.05 8.80
CA THR A 84 -2.57 11.09 7.82
C THR A 84 -2.68 10.45 6.44
N ALA A 85 -3.54 10.99 5.57
CA ALA A 85 -3.52 10.65 4.15
C ALA A 85 -3.28 11.87 3.26
N GLN A 86 -2.72 11.57 2.09
CA GLN A 86 -2.51 12.50 0.99
C GLN A 86 -3.13 11.93 -0.27
N VAL A 87 -3.98 12.70 -0.95
CA VAL A 87 -4.47 12.34 -2.28
C VAL A 87 -3.50 12.92 -3.30
N LEU A 88 -2.70 12.05 -3.90
CA LEU A 88 -1.64 12.44 -4.84
C LEU A 88 -2.20 12.65 -6.24
N LYS A 89 -3.13 11.79 -6.66
CA LYS A 89 -3.77 11.87 -7.98
C LYS A 89 -5.21 11.40 -7.91
N GLU A 90 -6.08 12.06 -8.67
CA GLU A 90 -7.45 11.60 -8.92
C GLU A 90 -7.81 11.80 -10.38
N THR A 91 -8.28 10.74 -11.04
CA THR A 91 -8.72 10.75 -12.42
C THR A 91 -10.14 10.19 -12.51
N LYS A 92 -11.04 10.93 -13.17
CA LYS A 92 -12.37 10.44 -13.52
C LYS A 92 -12.35 9.84 -14.92
N LYS A 93 -12.79 8.59 -15.02
CA LYS A 93 -12.86 7.83 -16.27
C LYS A 93 -14.15 8.10 -17.03
N GLN A 94 -14.14 7.85 -18.33
CA GLN A 94 -15.34 7.97 -19.18
C GLN A 94 -16.51 7.10 -18.74
N ASN A 95 -16.23 5.90 -18.22
CA ASN A 95 -17.25 4.97 -17.72
C ASN A 95 -17.85 5.41 -16.36
N GLY A 96 -17.44 6.57 -15.83
CA GLY A 96 -17.88 7.10 -14.55
C GLY A 96 -17.08 6.61 -13.35
N SER A 97 -16.15 5.66 -13.51
CA SER A 97 -15.28 5.21 -12.42
C SER A 97 -14.25 6.29 -12.06
N THR A 98 -13.70 6.19 -10.85
CA THR A 98 -12.66 7.08 -10.37
C THR A 98 -11.43 6.27 -9.99
N GLU A 99 -10.26 6.73 -10.45
CA GLU A 99 -8.96 6.22 -10.04
C GLU A 99 -8.30 7.21 -9.10
N LYS A 100 -7.80 6.74 -7.94
CA LYS A 100 -7.02 7.58 -7.02
C LYS A 100 -5.68 6.96 -6.69
N THR A 101 -4.67 7.81 -6.53
CA THR A 101 -3.41 7.46 -5.88
C THR A 101 -3.37 8.12 -4.51
N ILE A 102 -3.28 7.32 -3.45
CA ILE A 102 -3.36 7.78 -2.07
C ILE A 102 -2.12 7.29 -1.32
N ALA A 103 -1.47 8.18 -0.57
CA ALA A 103 -0.44 7.81 0.40
C ALA A 103 -1.01 7.93 1.81
N VAL A 104 -1.00 6.84 2.58
CA VAL A 104 -1.43 6.83 3.99
C VAL A 104 -0.21 6.55 4.85
N THR A 105 0.14 7.50 5.72
CA THR A 105 1.24 7.34 6.67
C THR A 105 0.69 7.19 8.08
N THR A 106 1.11 6.14 8.75
CA THR A 106 0.78 5.85 10.15
C THR A 106 2.04 5.86 10.98
N PHE A 107 1.93 6.42 12.19
CA PHE A 107 2.99 6.56 13.17
C PHE A 107 2.62 5.84 14.45
N VAL A 108 3.63 5.31 15.13
CA VAL A 108 3.55 4.85 16.52
C VAL A 108 4.75 5.37 17.29
N ILE A 109 4.49 5.85 18.50
CA ILE A 109 5.51 6.30 19.45
C ILE A 109 5.70 5.17 20.47
N VAL A 110 6.94 4.71 20.63
CA VAL A 110 7.28 3.62 21.55
C VAL A 110 7.97 4.19 22.78
N PRO A 111 7.27 4.31 23.92
CA PRO A 111 7.92 4.62 25.19
C PRO A 111 8.64 3.38 25.71
N LEU A 112 9.92 3.50 26.09
CA LEU A 112 10.68 2.41 26.71
C LEU A 112 11.17 2.84 28.10
N GLY A 113 10.65 2.19 29.15
CA GLY A 113 11.13 2.29 30.52
C GLY A 113 12.24 1.29 30.86
N GLY A 114 12.84 1.42 32.05
CA GLY A 114 14.08 0.74 32.45
C GLY A 114 14.04 -0.77 32.73
N GLY A 115 12.92 -1.48 32.53
CA GLY A 115 12.93 -2.93 32.78
C GLY A 115 11.58 -3.65 32.81
N SER A 116 10.46 -2.94 32.91
CA SER A 116 9.11 -3.49 32.81
C SER A 116 8.14 -2.40 32.32
N TYR A 117 7.03 -2.79 31.67
CA TYR A 117 5.97 -1.86 31.24
C TYR A 117 5.43 -0.97 32.37
N ASN A 118 5.63 -1.39 33.62
CA ASN A 118 5.10 -0.74 34.82
C ASN A 118 5.98 0.41 35.36
N ASP A 119 7.17 0.63 34.81
CA ASP A 119 8.08 1.70 35.26
C ASP A 119 7.89 3.01 34.48
N GLU A 120 6.69 3.27 33.97
CA GLU A 120 6.32 4.53 33.32
C GLU A 120 6.32 5.68 34.34
N LYS A 121 7.50 6.24 34.60
CA LYS A 121 7.56 7.68 34.78
C LYS A 121 7.33 8.27 33.39
N PRO A 122 6.36 9.19 33.22
CA PRO A 122 6.12 9.88 31.97
C PRO A 122 7.27 10.87 31.74
N ASP A 123 8.46 10.37 31.39
CA ASP A 123 9.28 11.17 30.49
C ASP A 123 8.58 11.11 29.13
N SER A 124 8.22 12.28 28.62
CA SER A 124 7.33 12.45 27.48
C SER A 124 8.04 12.18 26.14
N THR A 125 9.20 11.52 26.16
CA THR A 125 10.04 11.32 24.98
C THR A 125 10.02 9.85 24.57
N GLY A 126 9.24 9.52 23.53
CA GLY A 126 9.21 8.18 22.98
C GLY A 126 10.60 7.75 22.50
N ALA A 127 11.07 6.58 22.92
CA ALA A 127 12.42 6.09 22.64
C ALA A 127 12.62 5.72 21.16
N VAL A 128 11.56 5.28 20.49
CA VAL A 128 11.53 5.01 19.05
C VAL A 128 10.24 5.55 18.45
N VAL A 129 10.35 6.22 17.29
CA VAL A 129 9.21 6.57 16.45
C VAL A 129 9.23 5.65 15.24
N ALA A 130 8.22 4.77 15.12
CA ALA A 130 8.06 3.94 13.94
C ALA A 130 6.99 4.53 13.02
N TYR A 131 7.18 4.39 11.72
CA TYR A 131 6.24 4.89 10.73
C TYR A 131 6.19 3.98 9.51
N SER A 132 5.02 3.94 8.87
CA SER A 132 4.81 3.23 7.61
C SER A 132 3.91 4.05 6.71
N THR A 133 4.36 4.30 5.48
CA THR A 133 3.57 4.86 4.39
C THR A 133 3.19 3.76 3.40
N ARG A 134 1.89 3.63 3.16
CA ARG A 134 1.30 2.72 2.18
C ARG A 134 0.78 3.54 1.01
N TYR A 135 1.15 3.13 -0.20
CA TYR A 135 0.72 3.79 -1.42
C TYR A 135 -0.27 2.90 -2.14
N TRP A 136 -1.45 3.47 -2.36
CA TRP A 136 -2.60 2.80 -2.91
C TRP A 136 -2.87 3.37 -4.28
N SER A 137 -3.14 2.48 -5.23
CA SER A 137 -4.04 2.82 -6.31
C SER A 137 -5.42 2.26 -5.98
N THR A 138 -6.46 3.07 -6.12
CA THR A 138 -7.85 2.64 -5.92
C THR A 138 -8.64 2.84 -7.19
N ILE A 139 -9.50 1.87 -7.51
CA ILE A 139 -10.54 2.02 -8.54
C ILE A 139 -11.88 1.95 -7.82
N THR A 140 -12.70 2.97 -8.00
CA THR A 140 -14.08 3.02 -7.50
C THR A 140 -15.04 3.03 -8.67
N ASP A 141 -15.92 2.05 -8.75
CA ASP A 141 -16.93 1.96 -9.81
C ASP A 141 -18.10 2.95 -9.60
N SER A 142 -19.03 3.00 -10.56
CA SER A 142 -20.17 3.93 -10.53
C SER A 142 -21.20 3.61 -9.44
N VAL A 143 -21.13 2.44 -8.80
CA VAL A 143 -21.99 2.02 -7.68
C VAL A 143 -21.22 2.01 -6.35
N ASN A 144 -20.05 2.66 -6.31
CA ASN A 144 -19.21 2.89 -5.14
C ASN A 144 -18.51 1.65 -4.55
N ASN A 145 -18.32 0.58 -5.34
CA ASN A 145 -17.41 -0.49 -4.96
C ASN A 145 -15.97 -0.06 -5.20
N THR A 146 -15.13 -0.19 -4.17
CA THR A 146 -13.71 0.21 -4.23
C THR A 146 -12.81 -1.01 -4.17
N CYS A 147 -11.88 -1.06 -5.12
CA CYS A 147 -10.82 -2.06 -5.20
C CYS A 147 -9.46 -1.39 -5.04
N TYR A 148 -8.50 -2.11 -4.48
CA TYR A 148 -7.23 -1.59 -3.99
C TYR A 148 -6.07 -2.33 -4.63
N LEU A 149 -4.99 -1.60 -4.90
CA LEU A 149 -3.70 -2.14 -5.28
C LEU A 149 -2.63 -1.44 -4.44
N LEU A 150 -1.91 -2.20 -3.61
CA LEU A 150 -0.73 -1.68 -2.92
C LEU A 150 0.43 -1.59 -3.91
N THR A 151 0.88 -0.38 -4.25
CA THR A 151 1.90 -0.14 -5.28
C THR A 151 3.29 0.08 -4.69
N ARG A 152 3.36 0.67 -3.49
CA ARG A 152 4.60 0.93 -2.76
C ARG A 152 4.35 0.81 -1.26
N ALA A 153 5.40 0.43 -0.55
CA ALA A 153 5.46 0.41 0.91
C ALA A 153 6.78 1.07 1.34
N SER A 154 6.71 2.11 2.17
CA SER A 154 7.89 2.72 2.78
C SER A 154 7.69 2.91 4.28
N GLY A 155 8.77 3.18 5.00
CA GLY A 155 8.69 3.38 6.44
C GLY A 155 10.04 3.31 7.11
N GLY A 156 10.01 3.24 8.43
CA GLY A 156 11.20 3.09 9.23
C GLY A 156 10.96 3.17 10.72
N TRP A 157 12.07 3.12 11.45
CA TRP A 157 12.15 3.19 12.90
C TRP A 157 13.23 4.20 13.27
N ARG A 158 12.83 5.40 13.68
CA ARG A 158 13.73 6.45 14.13
C ARG A 158 14.02 6.26 15.61
N ILE A 159 15.30 6.17 15.96
CA ILE A 159 15.76 6.08 17.33
C ILE A 159 15.84 7.51 17.88
N GLU A 160 15.11 7.77 18.96
CA GLU A 160 15.14 9.06 19.68
C GLU A 160 15.96 8.95 20.98
N ASP A 161 16.03 7.74 21.57
CA ASP A 161 16.91 7.42 22.70
C ASP A 161 18.16 6.67 22.23
N ALA A 162 19.33 7.31 22.35
CA ALA A 162 20.61 6.76 21.93
C ALA A 162 21.03 5.47 22.66
N GLN A 163 20.38 5.11 23.77
CA GLN A 163 20.60 3.84 24.47
C GLN A 163 19.88 2.65 23.82
N VAL A 164 19.00 2.92 22.86
CA VAL A 164 18.23 1.90 22.15
C VAL A 164 18.96 1.48 20.89
N SER A 165 18.98 0.17 20.65
CA SER A 165 19.43 -0.42 19.39
C SER A 165 18.34 -1.25 18.74
N LEU A 166 18.38 -1.32 17.41
CA LEU A 166 17.38 -2.00 16.59
C LEU A 166 18.01 -3.19 15.85
N SER A 167 17.30 -4.31 15.82
CA SER A 167 17.72 -5.53 15.12
C SER A 167 16.51 -6.35 14.66
N SER A 168 16.74 -7.46 13.95
CA SER A 168 15.68 -8.40 13.52
C SER A 168 14.49 -7.74 12.84
N ARG A 169 14.76 -6.76 11.95
CA ARG A 169 13.73 -6.04 11.22
C ARG A 169 13.09 -6.95 10.19
N LYS A 170 11.76 -6.92 10.12
CA LYS A 170 10.95 -7.64 9.14
C LYS A 170 9.88 -6.70 8.62
N VAL A 171 9.66 -6.73 7.32
CA VAL A 171 8.58 -6.01 6.65
C VAL A 171 7.81 -7.02 5.81
N ILE A 172 6.52 -7.14 6.06
CA ILE A 172 5.60 -7.99 5.30
C ILE A 172 4.62 -7.06 4.61
N TYR A 173 4.41 -7.24 3.32
CA TYR A 173 3.36 -6.52 2.60
C TYR A 173 2.58 -7.47 1.70
N ASN A 174 1.27 -7.25 1.63
CA ASN A 174 0.38 -8.10 0.87
C ASN A 174 -0.77 -7.31 0.24
N CYS A 175 -1.42 -7.95 -0.73
CA CYS A 175 -2.57 -7.43 -1.46
C CYS A 175 -3.45 -8.59 -1.92
N ASN A 176 -4.24 -9.11 -0.98
CA ASN A 176 -5.07 -10.30 -1.13
C ASN A 176 -6.56 -9.97 -0.98
N GLY A 177 -7.40 -10.68 -1.75
CA GLY A 177 -8.86 -10.49 -1.73
C GLY A 177 -9.52 -11.00 -3.02
N ALA A 178 -10.76 -10.62 -3.25
CA ALA A 178 -11.46 -10.94 -4.50
C ALA A 178 -10.86 -10.14 -5.68
N GLY A 179 -10.66 -10.78 -6.84
CA GLY A 179 -10.16 -10.08 -8.03
C GLY A 179 -11.17 -9.05 -8.56
N ALA A 180 -10.70 -7.87 -8.94
CA ALA A 180 -11.56 -6.79 -9.46
C ALA A 180 -12.23 -7.10 -10.80
N ASP A 181 -11.77 -8.12 -11.51
CA ASP A 181 -12.30 -8.62 -12.78
C ASP A 181 -13.40 -9.68 -12.60
N GLY A 182 -13.83 -9.95 -11.35
CA GLY A 182 -14.72 -11.07 -11.04
C GLY A 182 -14.02 -12.44 -11.17
N GLY A 183 -12.69 -12.44 -11.32
CA GLY A 183 -11.86 -13.64 -11.38
C GLY A 183 -11.63 -14.28 -10.00
N PRO A 184 -10.79 -15.34 -9.95
CA PRO A 184 -10.48 -16.03 -8.70
C PRO A 184 -9.82 -15.10 -7.68
N ALA A 185 -9.90 -15.46 -6.40
CA ALA A 185 -9.23 -14.74 -5.33
C ALA A 185 -7.73 -14.57 -5.61
N VAL A 186 -7.22 -13.37 -5.34
CA VAL A 186 -5.80 -13.05 -5.40
C VAL A 186 -5.19 -13.39 -4.05
N THR A 187 -4.29 -14.38 -4.04
CA THR A 187 -3.60 -14.85 -2.82
C THR A 187 -2.08 -14.85 -2.95
N THR A 188 -1.57 -14.49 -4.14
CA THR A 188 -0.15 -14.60 -4.49
C THR A 188 0.63 -13.31 -4.30
N GLN A 189 -0.04 -12.19 -3.99
CA GLN A 189 0.60 -10.89 -3.79
C GLN A 189 0.99 -10.74 -2.32
N HIS A 190 2.04 -11.45 -1.91
CA HIS A 190 2.57 -11.43 -0.55
C HIS A 190 4.10 -11.51 -0.58
N VAL A 191 4.76 -10.60 0.13
CA VAL A 191 6.23 -10.56 0.20
C VAL A 191 6.69 -10.26 1.61
N THR A 192 7.74 -10.97 2.04
CA THR A 192 8.49 -10.71 3.27
C THR A 192 9.88 -10.18 2.92
N LYS A 193 10.32 -9.13 3.62
CA LYS A 193 11.67 -8.54 3.54
C LYS A 193 12.28 -8.44 4.93
N THR A 194 13.60 -8.49 5.00
CA THR A 194 14.37 -8.36 6.25
C THR A 194 15.45 -7.27 6.10
N PRO A 195 15.08 -5.97 6.16
CA PRO A 195 16.03 -4.90 5.95
C PRO A 195 17.11 -4.85 7.02
N THR A 196 18.32 -4.44 6.64
CA THR A 196 19.41 -4.16 7.58
C THR A 196 19.39 -2.71 8.08
N SER A 197 18.87 -1.78 7.26
CA SER A 197 18.68 -0.37 7.61
C SER A 197 17.45 -0.14 8.50
N ASN A 198 17.44 0.98 9.22
CA ASN A 198 16.29 1.49 9.97
C ASN A 198 15.17 2.07 9.09
N THR A 199 15.40 2.18 7.78
CA THR A 199 14.39 2.63 6.82
C THR A 199 14.20 1.61 5.72
N PHE A 200 13.04 1.63 5.09
CA PHE A 200 12.73 0.82 3.92
C PHE A 200 11.86 1.59 2.93
N SER A 201 12.01 1.24 1.65
CA SER A 201 11.16 1.70 0.56
C SER A 201 11.15 0.63 -0.53
N TYR A 202 9.99 0.03 -0.76
CA TYR A 202 9.80 -1.07 -1.69
C TYR A 202 8.66 -0.75 -2.65
N SER A 203 8.95 -0.78 -3.95
CA SER A 203 7.91 -1.00 -4.95
C SER A 203 7.41 -2.44 -4.80
N THR A 204 6.10 -2.64 -4.77
CA THR A 204 5.55 -3.98 -4.54
C THR A 204 5.65 -4.88 -5.76
N GLY A 205 5.58 -4.29 -6.96
CA GLY A 205 5.44 -5.02 -8.22
C GLY A 205 4.11 -5.77 -8.37
N PHE A 206 3.14 -5.51 -7.49
CA PHE A 206 1.80 -6.09 -7.57
C PHE A 206 1.04 -5.51 -8.77
N THR A 207 0.21 -6.32 -9.41
CA THR A 207 -0.47 -5.96 -10.66
C THR A 207 -1.97 -6.18 -10.62
N LYS A 208 -2.49 -6.90 -9.62
CA LYS A 208 -3.90 -7.24 -9.51
C LYS A 208 -4.57 -6.41 -8.42
N TYR A 209 -5.58 -5.63 -8.81
CA TYR A 209 -6.49 -4.99 -7.86
C TYR A 209 -7.32 -6.03 -7.14
N VAL A 210 -7.54 -5.80 -5.85
CA VAL A 210 -8.38 -6.64 -5.00
C VAL A 210 -9.51 -5.83 -4.37
N CYS A 211 -10.70 -6.38 -4.34
CA CYS A 211 -11.88 -5.76 -3.75
C CYS A 211 -12.28 -6.52 -2.49
N HIS A 212 -13.07 -5.88 -1.63
CA HIS A 212 -13.70 -6.58 -0.51
C HIS A 212 -14.69 -7.62 -1.07
N GLY A 213 -14.45 -8.90 -0.78
CA GLY A 213 -15.32 -10.00 -1.17
C GLY A 213 -16.06 -10.52 0.05
N PHE A 214 -17.34 -10.89 -0.11
CA PHE A 214 -18.19 -11.30 1.01
C PHE A 214 -17.67 -12.51 1.80
N ASP A 215 -16.92 -13.42 1.19
CA ASP A 215 -16.48 -14.69 1.81
C ASP A 215 -14.99 -15.02 1.66
N LEU A 216 -14.20 -14.13 1.06
CA LEU A 216 -12.78 -14.35 0.77
C LEU A 216 -11.97 -13.33 1.56
N GLY A 217 -11.16 -13.81 2.50
CA GLY A 217 -10.34 -12.96 3.38
C GLY A 217 -9.68 -11.82 2.59
N PHE A 218 -9.97 -10.60 3.01
CA PHE A 218 -9.46 -9.38 2.41
C PHE A 218 -8.35 -8.82 3.28
N SER A 219 -7.17 -8.61 2.71
CA SER A 219 -6.04 -8.01 3.42
C SER A 219 -5.15 -7.30 2.43
N VAL A 220 -4.98 -6.00 2.63
CA VAL A 220 -4.03 -5.21 1.84
C VAL A 220 -3.29 -4.28 2.77
N GLY A 221 -1.97 -4.21 2.65
CA GLY A 221 -1.18 -3.29 3.48
C GLY A 221 0.18 -3.83 3.86
N VAL A 222 0.68 -3.34 5.00
CA VAL A 222 2.05 -3.55 5.47
C VAL A 222 2.05 -3.86 6.96
N SER A 223 2.74 -4.92 7.35
CA SER A 223 3.13 -5.21 8.73
C SER A 223 4.63 -5.09 8.88
N THR A 224 5.07 -4.54 10.00
CA THR A 224 6.49 -4.47 10.33
C THR A 224 6.74 -5.03 11.72
N GLU A 225 7.89 -5.67 11.88
CA GLU A 225 8.38 -6.16 13.16
C GLU A 225 9.83 -5.70 13.33
N VAL A 226 10.18 -5.25 14.53
CA VAL A 226 11.57 -4.94 14.88
C VAL A 226 11.84 -5.31 16.33
N LYS A 227 13.04 -5.82 16.60
CA LYS A 227 13.54 -6.00 17.96
C LYS A 227 14.21 -4.72 18.44
N LEU A 228 13.77 -4.22 19.59
CA LEU A 228 14.34 -3.10 20.33
C LEU A 228 15.13 -3.64 21.51
N THR A 229 16.33 -3.11 21.75
CA THR A 229 17.19 -3.49 22.89
C THR A 229 17.69 -2.25 23.60
N ARG A 230 17.53 -2.19 24.93
CA ARG A 230 18.07 -1.14 25.81
C ARG A 230 18.73 -1.82 27.01
N GLY A 231 20.05 -1.74 27.11
CA GLY A 231 20.82 -2.54 28.10
C GLY A 231 20.59 -4.03 27.88
N THR A 232 20.11 -4.74 28.91
CA THR A 232 19.75 -6.17 28.84
C THR A 232 18.28 -6.41 28.50
N ALA A 233 17.44 -5.37 28.51
CA ALA A 233 16.02 -5.46 28.22
C ALA A 233 15.76 -5.49 26.72
N ASN A 234 14.75 -6.26 26.31
CA ASN A 234 14.40 -6.46 24.90
C ASN A 234 12.89 -6.41 24.72
N TRP A 235 12.46 -5.82 23.60
CA TRP A 235 11.07 -5.78 23.16
C TRP A 235 10.97 -6.09 21.67
N TYR A 236 9.81 -6.55 21.24
CA TYR A 236 9.44 -6.63 19.83
C TYR A 236 8.29 -5.65 19.59
N LEU A 237 8.51 -4.71 18.69
CA LEU A 237 7.45 -3.85 18.17
C LEU A 237 6.85 -4.55 16.95
N PHE A 238 5.56 -4.83 17.03
CA PHE A 238 4.73 -5.24 15.90
C PHE A 238 3.89 -4.04 15.49
N PHE A 239 3.87 -3.75 14.19
CA PHE A 239 3.14 -2.60 13.67
C PHE A 239 2.44 -2.99 12.37
N ASP A 240 1.15 -3.29 12.52
CA ASP A 240 0.27 -3.78 11.48
C ASP A 240 -0.56 -2.63 10.93
N ASN A 241 -0.46 -2.42 9.62
CA ASN A 241 -1.23 -1.44 8.90
C ASN A 241 -1.90 -2.08 7.70
N PHE A 242 -2.99 -2.80 7.97
CA PHE A 242 -3.79 -3.47 6.95
C PHE A 242 -5.19 -2.87 6.85
N ILE A 243 -5.69 -2.85 5.62
CA ILE A 243 -7.11 -2.82 5.33
C ILE A 243 -7.58 -4.28 5.34
N SER A 244 -8.57 -4.60 6.18
CA SER A 244 -9.18 -5.93 6.26
C SER A 244 -10.66 -5.87 6.63
#